data_AF-A0A9E3MIP2-F1
#
_entry.id   AF-A0A9E3MIP2-F1
#
_cell.length_a   1.000
_cell.length_b   1.000
_cell.length_c   1.000
_cell.angle_alpha   90.00
_cell.angle_beta   90.00
_cell.angle_gamma   90.00
#
_symmetry.space_group_name_H-M   'P 1'
#
loop_
_entity.id
_entity.type
_entity.pdbx_description
1 polymer ?
#
loop_
_entity_poly.entity_id
_entity_poly.type
_entity_poly.pdbx_seq_one_letter_code
_entity_poly.pdbx_strand_id
1 'polypeptide(L)'
;MEAARRARGKVRRYCAANRLNRLGTLTYRGEGCHDPRVLRADVAAFFRSLRALLDSGPFPYLWTAEWHKTGHGLHVHFAVGRYIQRSLIEQAWDRGFVHIKLLGDLPVGSGPVEEARRAAGYLSKYVGKAFDNDRVPGLHRYEVAQRFQPEIVQVWGRTREAVIDQANELVGNRTPEQVWTSDQVTDWQGPPAVWVRWPG
;
A
#
# COMPACT_ATOMS: atom_id res chain seq x y z
N MET A 1 -17.56 -6.34 5.99
CA MET A 1 -16.50 -7.18 5.40
C MET A 1 -16.03 -6.76 4.00
N GLU A 2 -16.93 -6.52 3.04
CA GLU A 2 -16.53 -6.32 1.64
C GLU A 2 -15.74 -5.01 1.36
N ALA A 3 -16.11 -3.90 2.01
CA ALA A 3 -15.38 -2.63 1.87
C ALA A 3 -13.92 -2.74 2.33
N ALA A 4 -13.65 -3.50 3.40
CA ALA A 4 -12.29 -3.77 3.87
C ALA A 4 -11.51 -4.63 2.88
N ARG A 5 -12.15 -5.67 2.31
CA ARG A 5 -11.56 -6.49 1.26
C ARG A 5 -11.17 -5.65 0.04
N ARG A 6 -12.07 -4.77 -0.43
CA ARG A 6 -11.81 -3.85 -1.55
C ARG A 6 -10.67 -2.88 -1.25
N ALA A 7 -10.63 -2.30 -0.05
CA ALA A 7 -9.56 -1.40 0.38
C ALA A 7 -8.20 -2.10 0.39
N ARG A 8 -8.10 -3.30 1.00
CA ARG A 8 -6.87 -4.12 0.99
C ARG A 8 -6.41 -4.42 -0.43
N GLY A 9 -7.33 -4.75 -1.34
CA GLY A 9 -7.01 -4.95 -2.76
C GLY A 9 -6.43 -3.71 -3.44
N LYS A 10 -7.00 -2.52 -3.20
CA LYS A 10 -6.49 -1.24 -3.73
C LYS A 10 -5.08 -0.92 -3.20
N VAL A 11 -4.87 -1.06 -1.89
CA VAL A 11 -3.56 -0.85 -1.25
C VAL A 11 -2.49 -1.78 -1.85
N ARG A 12 -2.81 -3.07 -2.02
CA ARG A 12 -1.90 -4.05 -2.64
C ARG A 12 -1.48 -3.66 -4.05
N ARG A 13 -2.44 -3.29 -4.91
CA ARG A 13 -2.13 -2.85 -6.28
C ARG A 13 -1.31 -1.57 -6.30
N TYR A 14 -1.69 -0.57 -5.49
CA TYR A 14 -0.96 0.69 -5.41
C TYR A 14 0.49 0.52 -4.95
N CYS A 15 0.71 -0.26 -3.88
CA CYS A 15 2.06 -0.53 -3.39
C CYS A 15 2.91 -1.27 -4.43
N ALA A 16 2.36 -2.31 -5.07
CA ALA A 16 3.08 -3.09 -6.08
C ALA A 16 3.46 -2.23 -7.30
N ALA A 17 2.51 -1.45 -7.84
CA ALA A 17 2.75 -0.58 -8.99
C ALA A 17 3.80 0.48 -8.71
N ASN A 18 3.84 1.01 -7.49
CA ASN A 18 4.79 2.05 -7.08
C ASN A 18 6.03 1.51 -6.35
N ARG A 19 6.22 0.19 -6.31
CA ARG A 19 7.33 -0.50 -5.63
C ARG A 19 7.55 -0.04 -4.18
N LEU A 20 6.47 0.20 -3.44
CA LEU A 20 6.55 0.67 -2.05
C LEU A 20 7.06 -0.46 -1.14
N ASN A 21 8.37 -0.49 -0.87
CA ASN A 21 9.06 -1.59 -0.17
C ASN A 21 9.69 -1.18 1.17
N ARG A 22 9.70 0.11 1.51
CA ARG A 22 10.24 0.62 2.78
C ARG A 22 9.09 1.04 3.67
N LEU A 23 9.04 0.48 4.87
CA LEU A 23 8.01 0.76 5.86
C LEU A 23 8.56 1.69 6.93
N GLY A 24 7.83 2.75 7.18
CA GLY A 24 8.10 3.65 8.29
C GLY A 24 6.95 3.74 9.28
N THR A 25 7.30 4.15 10.49
CA THR A 25 6.38 4.52 11.56
C THR A 25 6.73 5.93 12.02
N LEU A 26 5.72 6.80 12.12
CA LEU A 26 5.83 8.09 12.81
C LEU A 26 5.07 8.01 14.13
N THR A 27 5.74 8.44 15.19
CA THR A 27 5.20 8.42 16.55
C THR A 27 5.42 9.79 17.16
N TYR A 28 4.40 10.34 17.80
CA TYR A 28 4.51 11.58 18.57
C TYR A 28 5.37 11.38 19.82
N ARG A 29 5.97 12.46 20.31
CA ARG A 29 6.61 12.52 21.63
C ARG A 29 5.57 12.81 22.72
N GLY A 30 5.88 12.51 23.97
CA GLY A 30 5.03 12.85 25.12
C GLY A 30 3.78 11.98 25.21
N GLU A 31 2.63 12.58 25.47
CA GLU A 31 1.33 11.89 25.61
C GLU A 31 0.71 11.45 24.26
N GLY A 32 1.34 11.86 23.16
CA GLY A 32 0.92 11.56 21.80
C GLY A 32 -0.28 12.38 21.30
N CYS A 33 -0.81 11.98 20.13
CA CYS A 33 -1.95 12.66 19.49
C CYS A 33 -3.19 11.78 19.55
N HIS A 34 -4.30 12.31 20.06
CA HIS A 34 -5.57 11.60 20.17
C HIS A 34 -6.66 12.17 19.24
N ASP A 35 -6.33 13.18 18.42
CA ASP A 35 -7.26 13.75 17.44
C ASP A 35 -6.89 13.31 16.00
N PRO A 36 -7.72 12.48 15.34
CA PRO A 36 -7.50 12.06 13.96
C PRO A 36 -7.43 13.20 12.92
N ARG A 37 -8.01 14.36 13.19
CA ARG A 37 -7.94 15.52 12.28
C ARG A 37 -6.58 16.21 12.38
N VAL A 38 -6.09 16.39 13.61
CA VAL A 38 -4.74 16.92 13.86
C VAL A 38 -3.69 16.00 13.23
N LEU A 39 -3.82 14.68 13.44
CA LEU A 39 -2.96 13.67 12.82
C LEU A 39 -2.85 13.87 11.30
N ARG A 40 -3.98 14.05 10.60
CA ARG A 40 -3.99 14.23 9.14
C ARG A 40 -3.29 15.50 8.70
N ALA A 41 -3.54 16.61 9.39
CA ALA A 41 -2.90 17.87 9.08
C ALA A 41 -1.37 17.76 9.23
N ASP A 42 -0.92 17.10 10.30
CA ASP A 42 0.50 16.85 10.57
C ASP A 42 1.13 15.90 9.55
N VAL A 43 0.47 14.80 9.19
CA VAL A 43 0.98 13.87 8.16
C VAL A 43 1.03 14.53 6.78
N ALA A 44 0.06 15.38 6.47
CA ALA A 44 0.09 16.18 5.24
C ALA A 44 1.27 17.18 5.25
N ALA A 45 1.54 17.83 6.39
CA ALA A 45 2.71 18.69 6.55
C ALA A 45 4.02 17.90 6.41
N PHE A 46 4.11 16.72 7.01
CA PHE A 46 5.24 15.81 6.89
C PHE A 46 5.55 15.45 5.42
N PHE A 47 4.59 14.97 4.64
CA PHE A 47 4.84 14.61 3.24
C PHE A 47 5.10 15.82 2.32
N ARG A 48 4.61 17.02 2.69
CA ARG A 48 5.00 18.26 2.00
C ARG A 48 6.44 18.66 2.31
N SER A 49 6.83 18.66 3.59
CA SER A 49 8.20 18.95 4.02
C SER A 49 9.19 17.96 3.43
N LEU A 50 8.89 16.66 3.53
CA LEU A 50 9.74 15.61 3.00
C LEU A 50 9.96 15.73 1.49
N ARG A 51 8.95 16.17 0.75
CA ARG A 51 9.07 16.44 -0.69
C ARG A 51 9.99 17.62 -0.98
N ALA A 52 9.89 18.70 -0.20
CA ALA A 52 10.77 19.86 -0.32
C ALA A 52 12.22 19.48 -0.02
N LEU A 53 12.46 18.70 1.04
CA LEU A 53 13.80 18.24 1.43
C LEU A 53 14.46 17.29 0.42
N LEU A 54 13.65 16.52 -0.33
CA LEU A 54 14.15 15.56 -1.31
C LEU A 54 14.52 16.16 -2.66
N ASP A 55 14.07 17.39 -2.94
CA ASP A 55 14.28 18.16 -4.17
C ASP A 55 14.21 17.34 -5.49
N SER A 56 13.36 16.33 -5.52
CA SER A 56 13.27 15.37 -6.65
C SER A 56 11.84 15.20 -7.14
N GLY A 57 11.00 16.20 -6.86
CA GLY A 57 9.60 16.24 -7.28
C GLY A 57 8.67 15.32 -6.48
N PRO A 58 7.43 15.13 -6.96
CA PRO A 58 6.46 14.22 -6.36
C PRO A 58 6.97 12.78 -6.31
N PHE A 59 6.69 12.06 -5.21
CA PHE A 59 7.01 10.63 -5.09
C PHE A 59 5.80 9.87 -4.52
N PRO A 60 5.67 8.57 -4.84
CA PRO A 60 4.57 7.78 -4.33
C PRO A 60 4.80 7.43 -2.86
N TYR A 61 3.75 7.61 -2.07
CA TYR A 61 3.66 7.12 -0.70
C TYR A 61 2.26 6.58 -0.42
N LEU A 62 2.15 5.81 0.65
CA LEU A 62 0.90 5.42 1.29
C LEU A 62 1.05 5.58 2.80
N TRP A 63 0.00 5.98 3.50
CA TRP A 63 -0.02 5.93 4.96
C TRP A 63 -1.39 5.53 5.53
N THR A 64 -1.39 5.02 6.75
CA THR A 64 -2.58 4.68 7.56
C THR A 64 -2.32 5.03 9.03
N ALA A 65 -3.38 5.41 9.74
CA ALA A 65 -3.33 5.60 11.19
C ALA A 65 -3.53 4.26 11.93
N GLU A 66 -2.94 4.12 13.11
CA GLU A 66 -3.24 3.05 14.07
C GLU A 66 -3.26 3.62 15.49
N TRP A 67 -4.23 3.23 16.31
CA TRP A 67 -4.21 3.50 17.75
C TRP A 67 -3.18 2.60 18.46
N HIS A 68 -2.30 3.21 19.24
CA HIS A 68 -1.34 2.45 20.03
C HIS A 68 -2.04 1.71 21.18
N LYS A 69 -1.71 0.44 21.38
CA LYS A 69 -2.36 -0.45 22.36
C LYS A 69 -2.25 0.00 23.82
N THR A 70 -1.29 0.88 24.15
CA THR A 70 -1.05 1.36 25.52
C THR A 70 -1.75 2.67 25.84
N GLY A 71 -2.57 3.21 24.93
CA GLY A 71 -3.20 4.52 25.13
C GLY A 71 -2.28 5.71 24.86
N HIS A 72 -1.09 5.52 24.27
CA HIS A 72 -0.21 6.63 23.84
C HIS A 72 -0.79 7.45 22.66
N GLY A 73 -1.96 7.10 22.14
CA GLY A 73 -2.59 7.80 21.01
C GLY A 73 -2.22 7.21 19.64
N LEU A 74 -2.40 8.01 18.60
CA LEU A 74 -2.32 7.65 17.20
C LEU A 74 -0.87 7.60 16.68
N HIS A 75 -0.55 6.51 15.98
CA HIS A 75 0.69 6.32 15.24
C HIS A 75 0.38 6.28 13.74
N VAL A 76 1.39 6.57 12.93
CA VAL A 76 1.29 6.55 11.47
C VAL A 76 2.16 5.44 10.94
N HIS A 77 1.59 4.50 10.20
CA HIS A 77 2.36 3.58 9.37
C HIS A 77 2.36 4.07 7.93
N PHE A 78 3.54 4.21 7.33
CA PHE A 78 3.68 4.65 5.95
C PHE A 78 4.60 3.75 5.15
N ALA A 79 4.52 3.86 3.83
CA ALA A 79 5.44 3.22 2.91
C ALA A 79 5.88 4.13 1.77
N VAL A 80 7.14 3.97 1.36
CA VAL A 80 7.77 4.67 0.24
C VAL A 80 8.54 3.67 -0.64
N GLY A 81 8.69 3.98 -1.92
CA GLY A 81 9.32 3.09 -2.92
C GLY A 81 10.80 3.38 -3.20
N ARG A 82 11.39 4.34 -2.48
CA ARG A 82 12.78 4.76 -2.66
C ARG A 82 13.49 4.90 -1.32
N TYR A 83 14.81 4.81 -1.35
CA TYR A 83 15.61 5.18 -0.19
C TYR A 83 15.44 6.68 0.09
N ILE A 84 15.20 6.99 1.35
CA ILE A 84 15.14 8.34 1.90
C ILE A 84 16.01 8.28 3.16
N GLN A 85 16.99 9.17 3.24
CA GLN A 85 17.88 9.23 4.39
C GLN A 85 17.05 9.50 5.66
N ARG A 86 17.31 8.73 6.72
CA ARG A 86 16.54 8.82 7.97
C ARG A 86 16.52 10.23 8.55
N SER A 87 17.62 10.97 8.49
CA SER A 87 17.72 12.35 8.97
C SER A 87 16.71 13.29 8.29
N LEU A 88 16.44 13.12 7.00
CA LEU A 88 15.43 13.91 6.28
C LEU A 88 14.01 13.56 6.74
N ILE A 89 13.77 12.30 7.10
CA ILE A 89 12.47 11.86 7.63
C ILE A 89 12.25 12.43 9.03
N GLU A 90 13.29 12.40 9.87
CA GLU A 90 13.27 12.99 11.21
C GLU A 90 13.05 14.51 11.14
N GLN A 91 13.78 15.19 10.25
CA GLN A 91 13.61 16.62 9.98
C GLN A 91 12.22 16.96 9.46
N ALA A 92 11.64 16.13 8.58
CA ALA A 92 10.29 16.35 8.07
C ALA A 92 9.20 16.11 9.12
N TRP A 93 9.42 15.20 10.08
CA TRP A 93 8.42 14.88 11.10
C TRP A 93 8.44 15.85 12.27
N ASP A 94 9.61 16.13 12.83
CA ASP A 94 9.86 17.10 13.91
C ASP A 94 8.89 17.03 15.12
N ARG A 95 8.22 15.89 15.32
CA ARG A 95 7.15 15.73 16.34
C ARG A 95 7.35 14.53 17.25
N GLY A 96 8.41 13.77 17.04
CA GLY A 96 8.74 12.62 17.86
C GLY A 96 9.70 11.67 17.18
N PHE A 97 9.33 10.40 17.15
CA PHE A 97 10.21 9.31 16.75
C PHE A 97 9.86 8.80 15.36
N VAL A 98 10.91 8.48 14.62
CA VAL A 98 10.83 7.84 13.31
C VAL A 98 11.50 6.48 13.40
N HIS A 99 10.80 5.46 12.92
CA HIS A 99 11.41 4.18 12.61
C HIS A 99 11.18 3.89 11.14
N ILE A 100 12.21 3.54 10.38
CA ILE A 100 12.08 3.12 8.98
C ILE A 100 12.94 1.90 8.73
N LYS A 101 12.39 0.94 7.98
CA LYS A 101 13.10 -0.24 7.53
C LYS A 101 12.77 -0.57 6.08
N LEU A 102 13.77 -1.07 5.36
CA LEU A 102 13.50 -1.88 4.18
C LEU A 102 12.90 -3.20 4.66
N LEU A 103 11.83 -3.68 4.04
CA LEU A 103 11.37 -5.04 4.30
C LEU A 103 12.34 -6.02 3.66
N GLY A 104 13.21 -6.59 4.49
CA GLY A 104 13.98 -7.79 4.19
C GLY A 104 13.28 -9.05 4.70
N ASP A 105 13.87 -10.21 4.40
CA ASP A 105 13.33 -11.56 4.61
C ASP A 105 12.43 -12.05 3.45
N LEU A 106 12.97 -11.97 2.24
CA LEU A 106 12.45 -12.63 1.05
C LEU A 106 13.51 -13.59 0.49
N PRO A 107 13.12 -14.63 -0.26
CA PRO A 107 14.05 -15.51 -0.94
C PRO A 107 15.11 -14.73 -1.73
N VAL A 108 16.34 -15.27 -1.78
CA VAL A 108 17.41 -14.70 -2.61
C VAL A 108 16.92 -14.64 -4.05
N GLY A 109 17.03 -13.45 -4.66
CA GLY A 109 16.53 -13.19 -6.01
C GLY A 109 15.15 -12.51 -6.08
N SER A 110 14.49 -12.26 -4.94
CA SER A 110 13.23 -11.51 -4.94
C SER A 110 13.39 -10.08 -5.45
N GLY A 111 12.54 -9.71 -6.41
CA GLY A 111 12.56 -8.40 -7.03
C GLY A 111 11.78 -7.32 -6.25
N PRO A 112 11.92 -6.03 -6.62
CA PRO A 112 11.24 -4.91 -5.96
C PRO A 112 9.71 -5.01 -5.87
N VAL A 113 9.06 -5.72 -6.80
CA VAL A 113 7.61 -5.93 -6.78
C VAL A 113 7.20 -6.93 -5.70
N GLU A 114 8.01 -7.95 -5.43
CA GLU A 114 7.76 -8.93 -4.37
C GLU A 114 7.94 -8.31 -2.99
N GLU A 115 8.98 -7.50 -2.81
CA GLU A 115 9.16 -6.65 -1.63
C GLU A 115 7.95 -5.74 -1.42
N ALA A 116 7.47 -5.10 -2.47
CA ALA A 116 6.30 -4.23 -2.41
C ALA A 116 5.00 -4.99 -2.09
N ARG A 117 4.83 -6.22 -2.61
CA ARG A 117 3.70 -7.10 -2.26
C ARG A 117 3.73 -7.45 -0.77
N ARG A 118 4.91 -7.74 -0.20
CA ARG A 118 5.09 -8.00 1.23
C ARG A 118 4.77 -6.77 2.07
N ALA A 119 5.27 -5.60 1.68
CA ALA A 119 4.97 -4.32 2.31
C ALA A 119 3.47 -4.00 2.30
N ALA A 120 2.82 -4.24 1.17
CA ALA A 120 1.39 -4.02 1.05
C ALA A 120 0.58 -4.97 1.92
N GLY A 121 1.04 -6.22 2.10
CA GLY A 121 0.47 -7.17 3.05
C GLY A 121 0.50 -6.63 4.48
N TYR A 122 1.65 -6.08 4.88
CA TYR A 122 1.82 -5.45 6.21
C TYR A 122 0.89 -4.24 6.38
N LEU A 123 0.91 -3.27 5.46
CA LEU A 123 0.02 -2.10 5.52
C LEU A 123 -1.46 -2.48 5.48
N SER A 124 -1.84 -3.49 4.70
CA SER A 124 -3.21 -3.99 4.62
C SER A 124 -3.74 -4.52 5.95
N LYS A 125 -2.85 -4.97 6.87
CA LYS A 125 -3.21 -5.34 8.24
C LYS A 125 -3.70 -4.13 9.02
N TYR A 126 -2.97 -3.01 8.96
CA TYR A 126 -3.30 -1.78 9.67
C TYR A 126 -4.52 -1.08 9.08
N VAL A 127 -4.62 -1.04 7.76
CA VAL A 127 -5.83 -0.59 7.08
C VAL A 127 -7.04 -1.42 7.53
N GLY A 128 -6.85 -2.73 7.74
CA GLY A 128 -7.85 -3.64 8.30
C GLY A 128 -8.24 -3.28 9.74
N LYS A 129 -7.28 -3.10 10.64
CA LYS A 129 -7.54 -2.73 12.05
C LYS A 129 -8.28 -1.39 12.17
N ALA A 130 -8.02 -0.44 11.28
CA ALA A 130 -8.77 0.81 11.20
C ALA A 130 -10.26 0.63 10.81
N PHE A 131 -10.71 -0.59 10.46
CA PHE A 131 -12.14 -0.90 10.33
C PHE A 131 -12.77 -1.40 11.64
N ASP A 132 -11.97 -1.96 12.55
CA ASP A 132 -12.50 -2.70 13.70
C ASP A 132 -12.76 -1.79 14.91
N ASN A 133 -12.03 -0.67 15.04
CA ASN A 133 -12.17 0.27 16.15
C ASN A 133 -12.44 1.70 15.62
N ASP A 134 -13.63 2.23 15.91
CA ASP A 134 -14.04 3.63 15.79
C ASP A 134 -13.79 4.33 14.44
N ARG A 135 -14.68 4.02 13.48
CA ARG A 135 -14.78 4.78 12.25
C ARG A 135 -15.26 6.20 12.57
N VAL A 136 -14.35 7.18 12.58
CA VAL A 136 -14.74 8.60 12.54
C VAL A 136 -15.38 8.89 11.18
N PRO A 137 -16.67 9.30 11.12
CA PRO A 137 -17.34 9.61 9.87
C PRO A 137 -16.58 10.67 9.06
N GLY A 138 -16.53 10.50 7.75
CA GLY A 138 -15.88 11.45 6.83
C GLY A 138 -14.36 11.32 6.68
N LEU A 139 -13.67 10.45 7.43
CA LEU A 139 -12.21 10.28 7.33
C LEU A 139 -11.78 9.04 6.53
N HIS A 140 -10.72 9.20 5.72
CA HIS A 140 -10.17 8.13 4.87
C HIS A 140 -9.26 7.18 5.65
N ARG A 141 -9.51 5.87 5.61
CA ARG A 141 -8.72 4.89 6.39
C ARG A 141 -7.24 4.81 6.03
N TYR A 142 -6.91 5.14 4.80
CA TYR A 142 -5.56 5.31 4.30
C TYR A 142 -5.55 6.47 3.32
N GLU A 143 -4.38 7.04 3.10
CA GLU A 143 -4.17 7.99 2.02
C GLU A 143 -2.95 7.59 1.19
N VAL A 144 -2.96 8.05 -0.05
CA VAL A 144 -1.91 7.78 -1.03
C VAL A 144 -1.52 9.09 -1.70
N ALA A 145 -0.30 9.13 -2.23
CA ALA A 145 0.06 10.20 -3.16
C ALA A 145 -0.91 10.19 -4.35
N GLN A 146 -1.38 11.37 -4.72
CA GLN A 146 -2.22 11.55 -5.91
C GLN A 146 -1.36 11.41 -7.17
N ARG A 147 -1.99 10.98 -8.28
CA ARG A 147 -1.36 10.80 -9.61
C ARG A 147 -0.38 9.63 -9.71
N PHE A 148 -0.37 8.74 -8.71
CA PHE A 148 0.41 7.50 -8.69
C PHE A 148 -0.49 6.25 -8.70
N GLN A 149 -1.79 6.42 -9.00
CA GLN A 149 -2.72 5.31 -9.10
C GLN A 149 -2.36 4.45 -10.31
N PRO A 150 -2.34 3.11 -10.17
CA PRO A 150 -2.11 2.24 -11.32
C PRO A 150 -3.22 2.43 -12.36
N GLU A 151 -2.83 2.42 -13.62
CA GLU A 151 -3.77 2.43 -14.74
C GLU A 151 -4.57 1.14 -14.81
N ILE A 152 -5.84 1.25 -15.21
CA ILE A 152 -6.69 0.10 -15.49
C ILE A 152 -6.75 -0.05 -16.99
N VAL A 153 -6.13 -1.11 -17.51
CA VAL A 153 -6.15 -1.46 -18.93
C VAL A 153 -7.21 -2.52 -19.16
N GLN A 154 -8.04 -2.32 -20.18
CA GLN A 154 -9.04 -3.30 -20.60
C GLN A 154 -8.48 -4.12 -21.78
N VAL A 155 -8.62 -5.43 -21.68
CA VAL A 155 -8.26 -6.41 -22.74
C VAL A 155 -9.48 -7.23 -23.10
N TRP A 156 -9.57 -7.66 -24.36
CA TRP A 156 -10.74 -8.33 -24.91
C TRP A 156 -10.34 -9.48 -25.82
N GLY A 157 -11.00 -10.63 -25.66
CA GLY A 157 -10.73 -11.82 -26.45
C GLY A 157 -11.98 -12.70 -26.53
N ARG A 158 -12.03 -13.54 -27.57
CA ARG A 158 -13.13 -14.51 -27.77
C ARG A 158 -13.02 -15.72 -26.85
N THR A 159 -11.82 -15.97 -26.34
CA THR A 159 -11.52 -17.04 -25.38
C THR A 159 -10.76 -16.47 -24.19
N ARG A 160 -10.78 -17.20 -23.08
CA ARG A 160 -9.99 -16.87 -21.89
C ARG A 160 -8.50 -16.80 -22.21
N GLU A 161 -8.03 -17.76 -23.00
CA GLU A 161 -6.63 -17.88 -23.40
C GLU A 161 -6.20 -16.65 -24.21
N ALA A 162 -7.02 -16.19 -25.17
CA ALA A 162 -6.74 -14.98 -25.93
C ALA A 162 -6.69 -13.70 -25.06
N VAL A 163 -7.51 -13.62 -24.01
CA VAL A 163 -7.46 -12.51 -23.04
C VAL A 163 -6.18 -12.56 -22.21
N ILE A 164 -5.77 -13.75 -21.77
CA ILE A 164 -4.54 -13.94 -21.00
C ILE A 164 -3.31 -13.63 -21.85
N ASP A 165 -3.29 -14.04 -23.12
CA ASP A 165 -2.18 -13.77 -24.04
C ASP A 165 -2.00 -12.26 -24.27
N GLN A 166 -3.08 -11.52 -24.53
CA GLN A 166 -3.02 -10.06 -24.59
C GLN A 166 -2.51 -9.43 -23.28
N ALA A 167 -2.95 -9.97 -22.14
CA ALA A 167 -2.46 -9.47 -20.84
C ALA A 167 -0.97 -9.78 -20.65
N ASN A 168 -0.48 -10.93 -21.11
CA ASN A 168 0.94 -11.33 -21.06
C ASN A 168 1.80 -10.35 -21.86
N GLU A 169 1.36 -9.98 -23.06
CA GLU A 169 2.04 -8.99 -23.91
C GLU A 169 2.18 -7.64 -23.19
N LEU A 170 1.09 -7.15 -22.59
CA LEU A 170 1.06 -5.87 -21.87
C LEU A 170 2.01 -5.82 -20.66
N VAL A 171 2.26 -6.96 -20.01
CA VAL A 171 3.18 -7.03 -18.86
C VAL A 171 4.61 -7.45 -19.25
N GLY A 172 4.94 -7.37 -20.54
CA GLY A 172 6.28 -7.62 -21.07
C GLY A 172 6.54 -9.08 -21.42
N ASN A 173 5.58 -9.74 -22.07
CA ASN A 173 5.65 -11.14 -22.49
C ASN A 173 5.96 -12.12 -21.36
N ARG A 174 5.39 -11.88 -20.17
CA ARG A 174 5.57 -12.76 -19.01
C ARG A 174 4.49 -13.82 -18.95
N THR A 175 4.87 -15.04 -18.63
CA THR A 175 3.92 -16.11 -18.29
C THR A 175 3.37 -15.90 -16.88
N PRO A 176 2.07 -16.14 -16.65
CA PRO A 176 1.52 -16.10 -15.30
C PRO A 176 2.17 -17.12 -14.36
N GLU A 177 2.45 -16.70 -13.13
CA GLU A 177 2.91 -17.57 -12.04
C GLU A 177 1.71 -18.24 -11.35
N GLN A 178 0.56 -17.57 -11.34
CA GLN A 178 -0.67 -18.09 -10.76
C GLN A 178 -1.85 -17.80 -11.67
N VAL A 179 -2.66 -18.81 -11.89
CA VAL A 179 -3.93 -18.73 -12.61
C VAL A 179 -4.99 -19.41 -11.74
N TRP A 180 -6.00 -18.65 -11.36
CA TRP A 180 -7.20 -19.16 -10.72
C TRP A 180 -8.37 -18.93 -11.65
N THR A 181 -9.22 -19.95 -11.76
CA THR A 181 -10.39 -19.93 -12.63
C THR A 181 -11.59 -20.45 -11.85
N SER A 182 -12.76 -19.92 -12.16
CA SER A 182 -14.00 -20.27 -11.44
C SER A 182 -14.39 -21.75 -11.61
N ASP A 183 -13.92 -22.41 -12.66
CA ASP A 183 -14.10 -23.85 -12.91
C ASP A 183 -13.39 -24.75 -11.87
N GLN A 184 -12.40 -24.21 -11.14
CA GLN A 184 -11.72 -24.91 -10.04
C GLN A 184 -12.58 -24.98 -8.77
N VAL A 185 -13.76 -24.33 -8.76
CA VAL A 185 -14.68 -24.29 -7.63
C VAL A 185 -15.96 -25.04 -8.01
N THR A 186 -16.16 -26.21 -7.40
CA THR A 186 -17.25 -27.14 -7.69
C THR A 186 -18.64 -26.51 -7.70
N ASP A 187 -18.89 -25.51 -6.84
CA ASP A 187 -20.20 -24.87 -6.65
C ASP A 187 -20.21 -23.38 -7.01
N TRP A 188 -19.45 -22.97 -8.04
CA TRP A 188 -19.43 -21.57 -8.46
C TRP A 188 -20.77 -21.12 -9.07
N GLN A 189 -21.43 -20.17 -8.39
CA GLN A 189 -22.74 -19.62 -8.79
C GLN A 189 -22.64 -18.32 -9.62
N GLY A 190 -21.43 -17.84 -9.92
CA GLY A 190 -21.22 -16.58 -10.64
C GLY A 190 -20.95 -16.76 -12.15
N PRO A 191 -20.82 -15.66 -12.92
CA PRO A 191 -20.28 -15.73 -14.27
C PRO A 191 -18.86 -16.34 -14.29
N PRO A 192 -18.42 -16.94 -15.40
CA PRO A 192 -17.05 -17.42 -15.54
C PRO A 192 -16.05 -16.32 -15.21
N ALA A 193 -15.10 -16.62 -14.33
CA ALA A 193 -14.11 -15.67 -13.86
C ALA A 193 -12.71 -16.27 -13.92
N VAL A 194 -11.74 -15.41 -14.25
CA VAL A 194 -10.33 -15.74 -14.21
C VAL A 194 -9.58 -14.66 -13.45
N TRP A 195 -8.66 -15.09 -12.60
CA TRP A 195 -7.72 -14.25 -11.89
C TRP A 195 -6.31 -14.72 -12.21
N VAL A 196 -5.46 -13.79 -12.61
CA VAL A 196 -4.12 -14.07 -13.11
C VAL A 196 -3.13 -13.19 -12.36
N ARG A 197 -1.97 -13.75 -12.03
CA ARG A 197 -0.85 -13.02 -11.45
C ARG A 197 0.45 -13.43 -12.13
N TRP A 198 1.23 -12.41 -12.46
CA TRP A 198 2.58 -12.54 -13.01
C TRP A 198 3.67 -12.43 -11.93
N PRO A 199 4.86 -12.99 -12.18
CA PRO A 199 6.02 -12.82 -11.30
C PRO A 199 6.41 -11.34 -11.18
N GLY A 200 7.05 -11.00 -10.04
CA GLY A 200 7.47 -9.63 -9.70
C GLY A 200 8.72 -9.14 -10.41
#